data_AF-A0A9W4ERQ7-F1
#
_entry.id   AF-A0A9W4ERQ7-F1
#
_cell.length_a   1.000
_cell.length_b   1.000
_cell.length_c   1.000
_cell.angle_alpha   90.00
_cell.angle_beta   90.00
_cell.angle_gamma   90.00
#
_symmetry.space_group_name_H-M   'P 1'
#
loop_
_entity.id
_entity.type
_entity.pdbx_description
1 polymer ?
#
loop_
_entity_poly.entity_id
_entity_poly.type
_entity_poly.pdbx_seq_one_letter_code
_entity_poly.pdbx_strand_id
1 'polypeptide(L)' 'MENEVKKRTDLIGLTGSVTRNLTIIDAQEYPTGVSVRVSDNMGEEYNMDLEDVDLD' A
#
# COMPACT_ATOMS: atom_id res chain seq x y z
N MET A 1 -14.95 -8.40 20.06
CA MET A 1 -13.81 -7.47 20.25
C MET A 1 -14.07 -6.33 19.28
N GLU A 2 -14.35 -5.13 19.78
CA GLU A 2 -14.39 -3.95 18.91
C GLU A 2 -13.01 -3.79 18.29
N ASN A 3 -12.93 -3.77 16.97
CA ASN A 3 -11.72 -3.32 16.29
C ASN A 3 -11.62 -1.81 16.55
N GLU A 4 -10.93 -1.44 17.62
CA GLU A 4 -10.53 -0.04 17.82
C GLU A 4 -9.77 0.41 16.56
N VAL A 5 -10.31 1.41 15.88
CA VAL A 5 -9.69 2.00 14.70
C VAL A 5 -8.37 2.61 15.14
N LYS A 6 -7.25 2.02 14.70
CA LYS A 6 -5.90 2.52 15.00
C LYS A 6 -5.71 3.90 14.40
N LYS A 7 -5.12 4.82 15.16
CA LYS A 7 -4.71 6.13 14.63
C LYS A 7 -3.46 5.96 13.79
N ARG A 8 -3.21 6.90 12.88
CA ARG A 8 -1.99 6.95 12.05
C ARG A 8 -0.72 6.77 12.89
N THR A 9 -0.62 7.47 14.02
CA THR A 9 0.54 7.42 14.93
C THR A 9 0.81 6.03 15.49
N ASP A 10 -0.23 5.23 15.65
CA ASP A 10 -0.13 3.88 16.24
C ASP A 10 0.40 2.88 15.21
N LEU A 11 0.39 3.24 13.92
CA LEU A 11 0.85 2.41 12.81
C LEU A 11 2.29 2.70 12.40
N ILE A 12 2.81 3.90 12.70
CA ILE A 12 4.17 4.32 12.32
C ILE A 12 5.21 3.46 13.05
N GLY A 13 6.15 2.89 12.30
CA GLY A 13 7.23 2.05 12.84
C GLY A 13 6.86 0.60 13.10
N LEU A 14 5.59 0.21 12.89
CA LEU A 14 5.19 -1.19 12.97
C LEU A 14 5.60 -1.96 11.71
N THR A 15 6.06 -3.19 11.91
CA THR A 15 6.37 -4.13 10.83
C THR A 15 5.40 -5.30 10.88
N GLY A 16 4.99 -5.78 9.70
CA GLY A 16 4.18 -6.99 9.56
C GLY A 16 4.57 -7.74 8.30
N SER A 17 4.11 -8.98 8.18
CA SER A 17 4.31 -9.78 6.97
C SER A 17 3.03 -10.49 6.61
N VAL A 18 2.72 -10.51 5.32
CA VAL A 18 1.58 -11.23 4.75
C VAL A 18 2.07 -12.00 3.53
N THR A 19 1.73 -13.28 3.44
CA THR A 19 2.08 -14.11 2.28
C THR A 19 0.83 -14.26 1.42
N ARG A 20 0.80 -13.55 0.29
CA ARG A 20 -0.27 -13.62 -0.72
C ARG A 20 0.32 -13.55 -2.12
N ASN A 21 -0.39 -14.14 -3.08
CA ASN A 21 -0.10 -13.94 -4.49
C ASN A 21 -0.80 -12.65 -4.93
N LEU A 22 -0.04 -11.69 -5.44
CA LEU A 22 -0.53 -10.41 -5.92
C LEU A 22 -0.39 -10.36 -7.44
N THR A 23 -1.42 -9.89 -8.12
CA THR A 23 -1.41 -9.62 -9.56
C THR A 23 -1.50 -8.11 -9.75
N ILE A 24 -0.57 -7.53 -10.51
CA ILE A 24 -0.69 -6.12 -10.92
C ILE A 24 -1.85 -6.03 -11.90
N ILE A 25 -2.84 -5.20 -11.59
CA ILE A 25 -4.01 -4.97 -12.44
C ILE A 25 -4.01 -3.59 -13.08
N ASP A 26 -3.25 -2.64 -12.52
CA ASP A 26 -2.98 -1.33 -13.12
C ASP A 26 -1.65 -0.79 -12.62
N ALA A 27 -0.94 -0.04 -13.46
CA ALA A 27 0.29 0.62 -13.09
C ALA A 27 0.52 1.86 -13.96
N GLN A 28 0.86 2.98 -13.33
CA GLN A 28 1.17 4.22 -14.00
C GLN A 28 2.46 4.82 -13.45
N GLU A 29 3.42 5.04 -14.34
CA GLU A 29 4.67 5.74 -14.04
C GLU A 29 4.55 7.21 -14.43
N TYR A 30 5.13 8.07 -13.59
CA TYR A 30 5.21 9.52 -13.80
C TYR A 30 6.64 9.99 -13.49
N PRO A 31 7.02 11.22 -13.85
CA PRO A 31 8.37 11.72 -13.61
C PRO A 31 8.87 11.66 -12.16
N THR A 32 7.97 11.64 -11.18
CA THR A 32 8.27 11.72 -9.75
C THR A 32 7.87 10.47 -8.96
N GLY A 33 7.50 9.38 -9.63
CA GLY A 33 7.08 8.18 -8.93
C GLY A 33 6.25 7.20 -9.74
N VAL A 34 5.66 6.25 -9.03
CA VAL A 34 4.83 5.19 -9.60
C VAL A 34 3.61 4.93 -8.73
N SER A 35 2.45 4.75 -9.37
CA SER A 35 1.25 4.21 -8.74
C SER A 35 1.01 2.79 -9.24
N VAL A 36 0.80 1.86 -8.31
CA VAL A 36 0.57 0.45 -8.61
C VAL A 36 -0.69 -0.02 -7.90
N ARG A 37 -1.61 -0.61 -8.67
CA ARG A 37 -2.78 -1.29 -8.13
C ARG A 37 -2.63 -2.80 -8.32
N VAL A 38 -2.81 -3.53 -7.23
CA VAL A 38 -2.70 -4.99 -7.19
C VAL A 38 -4.00 -5.61 -6.72
N SER A 39 -4.33 -6.77 -7.26
CA SER A 39 -5.39 -7.64 -6.75
C SER A 39 -4.75 -8.89 -6.14
N ASP A 40 -5.26 -9.33 -5.00
CA ASP A 40 -4.87 -10.62 -4.42
C ASP A 40 -5.78 -11.77 -4.87
N ASN A 41 -5.34 -12.99 -4.62
CA ASN A 41 -6.09 -14.20 -4.95
C ASN A 41 -7.37 -14.41 -4.12
N MET A 42 -7.70 -13.50 -3.19
CA MET A 42 -8.94 -13.51 -2.41
C MET A 42 -9.96 -12.49 -2.93
N GLY A 43 -9.62 -11.71 -3.97
CA GLY A 43 -10.50 -10.72 -4.58
C GLY A 43 -10.39 -9.34 -3.95
N GLU A 44 -9.43 -9.11 -3.05
CA GLU A 44 -9.16 -7.79 -2.50
C GLU A 44 -8.25 -7.01 -3.44
N GLU A 45 -8.42 -5.68 -3.47
CA GLU A 45 -7.59 -4.78 -4.24
C GLU A 45 -6.87 -3.77 -3.34
N TYR A 46 -5.62 -3.49 -3.68
CA TYR A 46 -4.76 -2.58 -2.93
C TYR A 46 -4.12 -1.59 -3.90
N ASN A 47 -4.00 -0.33 -3.47
CA ASN A 47 -3.29 0.71 -4.19
C ASN A 47 -2.04 1.11 -3.40
N MET A 48 -0.92 1.28 -4.10
CA MET A 48 0.33 1.77 -3.52
C MET A 48 0.88 2.87 -4.42
N ASP A 49 1.03 4.07 -3.85
CA ASP A 49 1.68 5.20 -4.48
C ASP A 49 3.08 5.36 -3.87
N LEU A 50 4.10 5.29 -4.72
CA LEU A 50 5.49 5.48 -4.37
C LEU A 50 5.98 6.74 -5.07
N GLU A 51 5.87 7.85 -4.34
CA GLU A 51 6.28 9.17 -4.80
C GLU A 51 7.61 9.57 -4.14
N ASP A 52 8.48 10.19 -4.92
CA ASP A 52 9.66 10.86 -4.39
C ASP A 52 9.21 12.04 -3.53
N VAL A 53 9.65 12.05 -2.27
CA VAL A 53 9.39 13.17 -1.38
C VAL A 53 10.56 14.13 -1.48
N ASP A 54 10.32 15.31 -2.04
CA ASP A 54 11.27 16.41 -2.01
C ASP A 54 11.24 17.04 -0.61
N LEU A 55 12.38 16.99 0.09
CA LEU A 55 12.56 17.43 1.48
C LEU A 55 13.61 18.55 1.53
N ASP A 56 13.36 19.64 0.82
CA ASP A 56 14.08 20.90 0.96
C ASP A 56 13.64 21.70 2.20
#